data_AF-I0R6Y1-F1
#
_entry.id   AF-I0R6Y1-F1
#
_cell.length_a   1.000
_cell.length_b   1.000
_cell.length_c   1.000
_cell.angle_alpha   90.00
_cell.angle_beta   90.00
_cell.angle_gamma   90.00
#
_symmetry.space_group_name_H-M   'P 1'
#
loop_
_entity.id
_entity.type
_entity.pdbx_description
1 polymer ?
#
loop_
_entity_poly.entity_id
_entity_poly.type
_entity_poly.pdbx_seq_one_letter_code
_entity_poly.pdbx_strand_id
1 'polypeptide(L)'
;MRLSEKGYHIINGYGRGVGEYLLSGVAEYCLINGKNILDYLTVMPFPQSNISHIDIGKLYKENRKQMIEKCGIAIFVFGNKNGKIANGVLEEFSISKEKGLVCLPIGYTEGAAKEIFESLSSNDNSEAVIIANEKVDGDISSTAENIIKAVNLMNKEDN
;
A
#
# COMPACT_ATOMS: atom_id res chain seq x y z
N MET A 1 13.16 1.75 -7.36
CA MET A 1 12.02 1.93 -6.43
C MET A 1 12.42 2.85 -5.29
N ARG A 2 11.80 4.03 -5.20
CA ARG A 2 12.23 5.08 -4.26
C ARG A 2 12.00 4.77 -2.78
N LEU A 3 10.99 3.97 -2.44
CA LEU A 3 10.77 3.51 -1.07
C LEU A 3 11.93 2.60 -0.60
N SER A 4 12.37 1.67 -1.47
CA SER A 4 13.53 0.80 -1.19
C SER A 4 14.83 1.59 -1.05
N GLU A 5 15.02 2.65 -1.84
CA GLU A 5 16.17 3.57 -1.70
C GLU A 5 16.22 4.25 -0.32
N LYS A 6 15.07 4.43 0.34
CA LYS A 6 14.98 4.95 1.71
C LYS A 6 15.10 3.88 2.80
N GLY A 7 15.33 2.62 2.42
CA GLY A 7 15.47 1.51 3.35
C GLY A 7 14.15 0.91 3.84
N TYR A 8 13.01 1.30 3.25
CA TYR A 8 11.73 0.70 3.61
C TYR A 8 11.60 -0.73 3.06
N HIS A 9 11.13 -1.63 3.93
CA HIS A 9 10.69 -2.96 3.54
C HIS A 9 9.22 -2.90 3.13
N ILE A 10 8.89 -3.47 1.96
CA ILE A 10 7.56 -3.38 1.37
C ILE A 10 6.88 -4.74 1.48
N ILE A 11 5.63 -4.74 1.94
CA ILE A 11 4.78 -5.94 1.98
C ILE A 11 3.63 -5.75 0.98
N ASN A 12 3.37 -6.74 0.13
CA ASN A 12 2.36 -6.63 -0.92
C ASN A 12 1.58 -7.93 -1.15
N GLY A 13 0.25 -7.84 -1.35
CA GLY A 13 -0.65 -8.98 -1.60
C GLY A 13 -0.71 -9.48 -3.04
N TYR A 14 0.17 -8.97 -3.92
CA TYR A 14 0.23 -9.23 -5.36
C TYR A 14 -1.07 -8.86 -6.11
N GLY A 15 -1.61 -7.66 -5.85
CA GLY A 15 -2.78 -7.16 -6.55
C GLY A 15 -2.52 -6.95 -8.05
N ARG A 16 -3.40 -7.47 -8.91
CA ARG A 16 -3.30 -7.30 -10.38
C ARG A 16 -3.22 -5.82 -10.75
N GLY A 17 -2.28 -5.47 -11.62
CA GLY A 17 -2.08 -4.10 -12.13
C GLY A 17 -1.28 -3.16 -11.22
N VAL A 18 -0.98 -3.54 -9.97
CA VAL A 18 -0.12 -2.76 -9.06
C VAL A 18 1.07 -3.59 -8.57
N GLY A 19 0.82 -4.83 -8.14
CA GLY A 19 1.84 -5.72 -7.58
C GLY A 19 2.97 -6.07 -8.57
N GLU A 20 2.64 -6.21 -9.86
CA GLU A 20 3.61 -6.50 -10.92
C GLU A 20 4.65 -5.37 -11.08
N TYR A 21 4.19 -4.12 -11.11
CA TYR A 21 5.06 -2.95 -11.23
C TYR A 21 5.86 -2.71 -9.94
N LEU A 22 5.25 -2.96 -8.79
CA LEU A 22 5.93 -2.86 -7.50
C LEU A 22 7.08 -3.88 -7.40
N LEU A 23 6.82 -5.14 -7.75
CA LEU A 23 7.84 -6.18 -7.81
C LEU A 23 8.97 -5.79 -8.78
N SER A 24 8.62 -5.34 -9.99
CA SER A 24 9.59 -4.93 -11.01
C SER A 24 10.48 -3.80 -10.51
N GLY A 25 9.90 -2.76 -9.89
CA GLY A 25 10.66 -1.62 -9.39
C GLY A 25 11.58 -1.95 -8.21
N VAL A 26 11.19 -2.88 -7.33
CA VAL A 26 12.08 -3.36 -6.25
C VAL A 26 13.18 -4.26 -6.80
N ALA A 27 12.85 -5.16 -7.73
CA ALA A 27 13.82 -6.04 -8.37
C ALA A 27 14.90 -5.25 -9.13
N GLU A 28 14.50 -4.21 -9.89
CA GLU A 28 15.42 -3.31 -10.58
C GLU A 28 16.36 -2.59 -9.59
N TYR A 29 15.81 -2.03 -8.50
CA TYR A 29 16.61 -1.41 -7.45
C TYR A 29 17.64 -2.40 -6.86
N CYS A 30 17.21 -3.63 -6.56
CA CYS A 30 18.09 -4.63 -5.96
C CYS A 30 19.21 -5.06 -6.92
N LEU A 31 18.88 -5.24 -8.20
CA LEU A 31 19.86 -5.60 -9.23
C LEU A 31 20.94 -4.53 -9.40
N ILE A 32 20.53 -3.26 -9.53
CA ILE A 32 21.46 -2.12 -9.72
C ILE A 32 22.39 -1.95 -8.51
N ASN A 33 21.90 -2.23 -7.30
CA ASN A 33 22.62 -1.96 -6.06
C ASN A 33 23.25 -3.21 -5.41
N GLY A 34 23.20 -4.37 -6.05
CA GLY A 34 23.72 -5.63 -5.51
C GLY A 34 23.07 -6.06 -4.19
N LYS A 35 21.77 -5.81 -4.04
CA LYS A 35 20.99 -6.14 -2.83
C LYS A 35 20.20 -7.43 -2.99
N ASN A 36 19.89 -8.08 -1.86
CA ASN A 36 18.95 -9.20 -1.86
C ASN A 36 17.50 -8.65 -1.85
N ILE A 37 16.67 -9.11 -2.79
CA ILE A 37 15.29 -8.68 -2.90
C ILE A 37 14.46 -8.97 -1.63
N LEU A 38 14.77 -10.06 -0.93
CA LEU A 38 14.06 -10.46 0.29
C LEU A 38 14.33 -9.51 1.47
N ASP A 39 15.36 -8.68 1.40
CA ASP A 39 15.61 -7.65 2.40
C ASP A 39 14.64 -6.47 2.26
N TYR A 40 14.03 -6.30 1.07
CA TYR A 40 13.20 -5.14 0.73
C TYR A 40 11.75 -5.46 0.36
N LEU A 41 11.44 -6.73 0.07
CA LEU A 41 10.11 -7.11 -0.39
C LEU A 41 9.66 -8.46 0.16
N THR A 42 8.47 -8.47 0.76
CA THR A 42 7.70 -9.67 1.06
C THR A 42 6.42 -9.67 0.21
N VAL A 43 6.23 -10.70 -0.62
CA VAL A 43 5.00 -10.88 -1.42
C VAL A 43 4.15 -11.98 -0.79
N MET A 44 2.89 -11.69 -0.49
CA MET A 44 1.92 -12.60 0.11
C MET A 44 0.72 -12.78 -0.82
N PRO A 45 0.88 -13.47 -1.96
CA PRO A 45 -0.13 -13.51 -3.00
C PRO A 45 -1.40 -14.21 -2.53
N PHE A 46 -2.55 -13.66 -2.90
CA PHE A 46 -3.81 -14.33 -2.66
C PHE A 46 -3.93 -15.60 -3.53
N PRO A 47 -4.42 -16.72 -2.96
CA PRO A 47 -4.67 -17.96 -3.70
C PRO A 47 -5.56 -17.71 -4.93
N GLN A 48 -5.10 -18.13 -6.11
CA GLN A 48 -5.85 -17.93 -7.37
C GLN A 48 -6.81 -19.08 -7.69
N SER A 49 -6.57 -20.25 -7.11
CA SER A 49 -7.39 -21.45 -7.28
C SER A 49 -7.86 -21.92 -5.90
N ASN A 50 -9.15 -22.25 -5.81
CA ASN A 50 -9.67 -22.86 -4.59
C ASN A 50 -9.36 -24.35 -4.63
N ILE A 51 -8.16 -24.71 -4.17
CA ILE A 51 -7.71 -26.12 -4.06
C ILE A 51 -8.21 -26.74 -2.74
N SER A 52 -8.83 -25.95 -1.86
CA SER A 52 -9.14 -26.34 -0.48
C SER A 52 -10.63 -26.55 -0.22
N HIS A 53 -10.94 -27.35 0.81
CA HIS A 53 -12.29 -27.46 1.41
C HIS A 53 -12.66 -26.28 2.33
N ILE A 54 -11.77 -25.29 2.44
CA ILE A 54 -11.94 -24.12 3.32
C ILE A 54 -12.64 -23.01 2.52
N ASP A 55 -13.46 -22.22 3.20
CA ASP A 55 -14.04 -21.01 2.64
C ASP A 55 -12.94 -20.03 2.18
N ILE A 56 -12.96 -19.68 0.89
CA ILE A 56 -11.96 -18.79 0.28
C ILE A 56 -11.98 -17.39 0.91
N GLY A 57 -13.14 -16.94 1.39
CA GLY A 57 -13.28 -15.67 2.10
C GLY A 57 -12.52 -15.65 3.42
N LYS A 58 -12.63 -16.73 4.22
CA LYS A 58 -11.80 -16.90 5.44
C LYS A 58 -10.32 -16.89 5.11
N LEU A 59 -9.91 -17.60 4.06
CA LEU A 59 -8.51 -17.66 3.65
C LEU A 59 -7.97 -16.27 3.25
N TYR A 60 -8.74 -15.50 2.48
CA TYR A 60 -8.36 -14.14 2.11
C TYR A 60 -8.31 -13.20 3.31
N LYS A 61 -9.28 -13.30 4.22
CA LYS A 61 -9.31 -12.49 5.44
C LYS A 61 -8.07 -12.76 6.31
N GLU A 62 -7.69 -14.02 6.46
CA GLU A 62 -6.52 -14.40 7.24
C GLU A 62 -5.22 -13.96 6.57
N ASN A 63 -5.12 -14.11 5.24
CA ASN A 63 -3.96 -13.62 4.49
C ASN A 63 -3.79 -12.09 4.63
N ARG A 64 -4.88 -11.32 4.58
CA ARG A 64 -4.85 -9.86 4.83
C ARG A 64 -4.34 -9.53 6.21
N LYS A 65 -4.82 -10.21 7.25
CA LYS A 65 -4.37 -9.98 8.63
C LYS A 65 -2.87 -10.23 8.76
N GLN A 66 -2.37 -11.37 8.29
CA GLN A 66 -0.95 -11.69 8.36
C GLN A 66 -0.07 -10.72 7.57
N MET A 67 -0.57 -10.22 6.43
CA MET A 67 0.10 -9.20 5.63
C MET A 67 0.18 -7.87 6.40
N ILE A 68 -0.94 -7.41 6.94
CA ILE A 68 -1.07 -6.12 7.61
C ILE A 68 -0.32 -6.09 8.95
N GLU A 69 -0.29 -7.20 9.70
CA GLU A 69 0.44 -7.31 10.97
C GLU A 69 1.96 -7.10 10.86
N LYS A 70 2.51 -7.16 9.64
CA LYS A 70 3.93 -6.92 9.36
C LYS A 70 4.23 -5.46 9.04
N CYS A 71 3.23 -4.59 9.00
CA CYS A 71 3.35 -3.21 8.56
C CYS A 71 3.10 -2.23 9.71
N GLY A 72 3.79 -1.09 9.68
CA GLY A 72 3.44 0.09 10.50
C GLY A 72 2.58 1.11 9.75
N ILE A 73 2.80 1.23 8.43
CA ILE A 73 2.08 2.16 7.54
C ILE A 73 1.43 1.35 6.41
N ALA A 74 0.15 1.61 6.15
CA ALA A 74 -0.59 1.05 5.02
C ALA A 74 -0.85 2.14 3.98
N ILE A 75 -0.28 1.99 2.78
CA ILE A 75 -0.46 2.94 1.66
C ILE A 75 -1.50 2.39 0.69
N PHE A 76 -2.57 3.15 0.44
CA PHE A 76 -3.67 2.75 -0.44
C PHE A 76 -3.61 3.51 -1.76
N VAL A 77 -3.48 2.78 -2.87
CA VAL A 77 -3.36 3.33 -4.23
C VAL A 77 -4.34 2.60 -5.16
N PHE A 78 -5.08 3.34 -5.98
CA PHE A 78 -6.13 2.84 -6.86
C PHE A 78 -7.20 2.03 -6.10
N GLY A 79 -7.36 0.74 -6.42
CA GLY A 79 -8.35 -0.14 -5.82
C GLY A 79 -9.62 -0.26 -6.65
N ASN A 80 -9.46 -0.49 -7.95
CA ASN A 80 -10.54 -0.80 -8.88
C ASN A 80 -10.31 -2.16 -9.57
N LYS A 81 -11.40 -2.84 -9.91
CA LYS A 81 -11.41 -4.08 -10.69
C LYS A 81 -12.54 -4.00 -11.72
N ASN A 82 -12.20 -4.07 -13.00
CA ASN A 82 -13.16 -3.98 -14.11
C ASN A 82 -14.08 -2.74 -14.01
N GLY A 83 -13.50 -1.58 -13.68
CA GLY A 83 -14.23 -0.31 -13.54
C GLY A 83 -15.08 -0.17 -12.27
N LYS A 84 -15.05 -1.15 -11.35
CA LYS A 84 -15.75 -1.10 -10.06
C LYS A 84 -14.76 -1.00 -8.91
N ILE A 85 -15.21 -0.51 -7.77
CA ILE A 85 -14.43 -0.49 -6.52
C ILE A 85 -14.06 -1.91 -6.12
N ALA A 86 -12.79 -2.10 -5.75
CA ALA A 86 -12.26 -3.36 -5.26
C ALA A 86 -12.45 -3.43 -3.73
N ASN A 87 -13.52 -4.10 -3.28
CA ASN A 87 -13.83 -4.27 -1.85
C ASN A 87 -12.66 -4.81 -1.01
N GLY A 88 -11.77 -5.60 -1.61
CA GLY A 88 -10.59 -6.12 -0.93
C GLY A 88 -9.67 -5.03 -0.36
N VAL A 89 -9.57 -3.87 -1.03
CA VAL A 89 -8.78 -2.73 -0.55
C VAL A 89 -9.46 -2.03 0.62
N LEU A 90 -10.79 -1.92 0.59
CA LEU A 90 -11.57 -1.39 1.72
C LEU A 90 -11.50 -2.31 2.95
N GLU A 91 -11.49 -3.64 2.73
CA GLU A 91 -11.26 -4.61 3.80
C GLU A 91 -9.85 -4.46 4.41
N GLU A 92 -8.82 -4.25 3.58
CA GLU A 92 -7.46 -3.98 4.04
C GLU A 92 -7.38 -2.69 4.87
N PHE A 93 -8.09 -1.63 4.45
CA PHE A 93 -8.21 -0.40 5.23
C PHE A 93 -8.87 -0.62 6.60
N SER A 94 -10.00 -1.34 6.63
CA SER A 94 -10.69 -1.66 7.88
C SER A 94 -9.79 -2.42 8.86
N ILE A 95 -9.06 -3.43 8.36
CA ILE A 95 -8.15 -4.24 9.18
C ILE A 95 -6.96 -3.40 9.65
N SER A 96 -6.43 -2.52 8.79
CA SER A 96 -5.31 -1.62 9.12
C SER A 96 -5.70 -0.67 10.27
N LYS A 97 -6.90 -0.06 10.20
CA LYS A 97 -7.43 0.77 11.29
C LYS A 97 -7.64 -0.03 12.58
N GLU A 98 -8.23 -1.23 12.49
CA GLU A 98 -8.42 -2.12 13.65
C GLU A 98 -7.08 -2.47 14.34
N LYS A 99 -6.01 -2.61 13.57
CA LYS A 99 -4.66 -2.94 14.04
C LYS A 99 -3.83 -1.72 14.46
N GLY A 100 -4.37 -0.51 14.33
CA GLY A 100 -3.69 0.73 14.72
C GLY A 100 -2.57 1.14 13.76
N LEU A 101 -2.58 0.66 12.51
CA LEU A 101 -1.63 1.14 11.50
C LEU A 101 -1.97 2.56 11.08
N VAL A 102 -0.93 3.31 10.70
CA VAL A 102 -1.12 4.60 10.04
C VAL A 102 -1.57 4.35 8.60
N CYS A 103 -2.73 4.90 8.23
CA CYS A 103 -3.33 4.72 6.92
C CYS A 103 -3.04 5.94 6.02
N LEU A 104 -2.39 5.73 4.89
CA LEU A 104 -2.05 6.76 3.90
C LEU A 104 -2.76 6.50 2.56
N PRO A 105 -3.97 7.03 2.35
CA PRO A 105 -4.64 6.93 1.07
C PRO A 105 -4.13 7.96 0.06
N ILE A 106 -3.91 7.52 -1.18
CA ILE A 106 -3.55 8.38 -2.32
C ILE A 106 -4.81 8.62 -3.17
N GLY A 107 -5.67 9.53 -2.73
CA GLY A 107 -7.02 9.74 -3.23
C GLY A 107 -7.10 10.12 -4.71
N TYR A 108 -6.14 10.88 -5.24
CA TYR A 108 -6.13 11.26 -6.66
C TYR A 108 -5.90 10.07 -7.62
N THR A 109 -5.57 8.88 -7.10
CA THR A 109 -5.50 7.65 -7.90
C THR A 109 -6.86 6.99 -8.10
N GLU A 110 -7.94 7.60 -7.59
CA GLU A 110 -9.33 7.15 -7.73
C GLU A 110 -9.55 5.76 -7.12
N GLY A 111 -10.70 5.13 -7.40
CA GLY A 111 -11.03 3.81 -6.87
C GLY A 111 -11.25 3.80 -5.36
N ALA A 112 -10.93 2.68 -4.70
CA ALA A 112 -11.07 2.54 -3.26
C ALA A 112 -10.19 3.53 -2.48
N ALA A 113 -9.02 3.92 -3.00
CA ALA A 113 -8.14 4.88 -2.36
C ALA A 113 -8.81 6.25 -2.18
N LYS A 114 -9.63 6.67 -3.14
CA LYS A 114 -10.43 7.89 -3.04
C LYS A 114 -11.53 7.77 -2.00
N GLU A 115 -12.27 6.67 -1.99
CA GLU A 115 -13.30 6.44 -0.96
C GLU A 115 -12.69 6.45 0.44
N ILE A 116 -11.51 5.86 0.61
CA ILE A 116 -10.78 5.87 1.88
C ILE A 116 -10.41 7.31 2.24
N PHE A 117 -9.79 8.06 1.32
CA PHE A 117 -9.40 9.46 1.54
C PHE A 117 -10.60 10.34 1.92
N GLU A 118 -11.73 10.22 1.21
CA GLU A 118 -12.95 10.98 1.48
C GLU A 118 -13.63 10.55 2.80
N SER A 119 -13.38 9.32 3.27
CA SER A 119 -13.89 8.82 4.55
C SER A 119 -13.08 9.26 5.77
N LEU A 120 -11.87 9.82 5.57
CA LEU A 120 -11.05 10.32 6.66
C LEU A 120 -11.71 11.55 7.29
N SER A 121 -11.82 11.57 8.61
CA SER A 121 -12.31 12.75 9.32
C SER A 121 -11.28 13.87 9.29
N SER A 122 -11.69 15.11 9.59
CA SER A 122 -10.76 16.24 9.69
C SER A 122 -9.63 16.01 10.70
N ASN A 123 -9.84 15.14 11.69
CA ASN A 123 -8.83 14.76 12.68
C ASN A 123 -7.89 13.64 12.18
N ASP A 124 -8.28 12.90 11.15
CA ASP A 124 -7.46 11.86 10.51
C ASP A 124 -6.62 12.44 9.35
N ASN A 125 -6.92 13.66 8.90
CA ASN A 125 -6.17 14.38 7.88
C ASN A 125 -4.90 14.99 8.48
N SER A 126 -3.91 14.14 8.70
CA SER A 126 -2.56 14.57 9.09
C SER A 126 -1.89 15.37 7.96
N GLU A 127 -0.90 16.18 8.32
CA GLU A 127 -0.05 16.91 7.36
C GLU A 127 0.53 15.95 6.29
N ALA A 128 0.90 14.73 6.71
CA ALA A 128 1.38 13.69 5.80
C ALA A 128 0.34 13.27 4.75
N VAL A 129 -0.93 13.13 5.12
CA VAL A 129 -2.00 12.80 4.17
C VAL A 129 -2.20 13.93 3.14
N ILE A 130 -2.12 15.18 3.58
CA ILE A 130 -2.22 16.35 2.69
C ILE A 130 -1.06 16.34 1.69
N ILE A 131 0.18 16.27 2.17
CA ILE A 131 1.38 16.26 1.34
C ILE A 131 1.31 15.13 0.31
N ALA A 132 0.97 13.91 0.71
CA ALA A 132 0.89 12.78 -0.21
C ALA A 132 -0.16 12.95 -1.32
N ASN A 133 -1.15 13.81 -1.12
CA ASN A 133 -2.23 14.09 -2.07
C ASN A 133 -2.05 15.40 -2.86
N GLU A 134 -0.94 16.13 -2.65
CA GLU A 134 -0.51 17.25 -3.50
C GLU A 134 0.05 16.71 -4.83
N LYS A 135 -0.85 16.27 -5.72
CA LYS A 135 -0.49 15.79 -7.05
C LYS A 135 0.13 16.92 -7.88
N VAL A 136 1.31 16.66 -8.44
CA VAL A 136 1.94 17.57 -9.42
C VAL A 136 1.65 17.05 -10.82
N ASP A 137 0.78 17.75 -11.55
CA ASP A 137 0.35 17.32 -12.89
C ASP A 137 1.54 17.23 -13.86
N GLY A 138 1.64 16.09 -14.54
CA GLY A 138 2.71 15.81 -15.50
C GLY A 138 4.05 15.43 -14.87
N ASP A 139 4.20 15.47 -13.54
CA ASP A 139 5.44 15.14 -12.84
C ASP A 139 5.25 14.02 -11.81
N ILE A 140 5.46 12.79 -12.29
CA ILE A 140 5.43 11.57 -11.47
C ILE A 140 6.56 11.56 -10.44
N SER A 141 7.72 12.17 -10.75
CA SER A 141 8.85 12.19 -9.83
C SER A 141 8.49 13.00 -8.59
N SER A 142 8.02 14.23 -8.77
CA SER A 142 7.58 15.09 -7.66
C SER A 142 6.43 14.46 -6.87
N THR A 143 5.48 13.81 -7.56
CA THR A 143 4.40 13.07 -6.92
C THR A 143 4.94 11.95 -6.01
N ALA A 144 5.93 11.18 -6.47
CA ALA A 144 6.56 10.16 -5.66
C ALA A 144 7.38 10.75 -4.48
N GLU A 145 7.96 11.94 -4.62
CA GLU A 145 8.63 12.63 -3.50
C GLU A 145 7.68 12.96 -2.38
N ASN A 146 6.50 13.44 -2.72
CA ASN A 146 5.49 13.82 -1.75
C ASN A 146 5.02 12.61 -0.93
N ILE A 147 4.80 11.47 -1.57
CA ILE A 147 4.48 10.21 -0.86
C ILE A 147 5.62 9.82 0.09
N ILE A 148 6.89 9.91 -0.34
CA ILE A 148 8.03 9.57 0.52
C ILE A 148 8.16 10.53 1.70
N LYS A 149 7.94 11.83 1.48
CA LYS A 149 7.93 12.84 2.54
C LYS A 149 6.84 12.51 3.57
N ALA A 150 5.64 12.19 3.12
CA ALA A 150 4.53 11.78 3.99
C ALA A 150 4.87 10.54 4.83
N VAL A 151 5.42 9.49 4.22
CA VAL A 151 5.86 8.28 4.93
C VAL A 151 6.93 8.61 5.99
N ASN A 152 7.88 9.49 5.66
CA ASN A 152 8.92 9.92 6.61
C ASN A 152 8.35 10.74 7.79
N LEU A 153 7.31 11.55 7.56
CA LEU A 153 6.65 12.31 8.63
C LEU A 153 5.92 11.36 9.58
N MET A 154 5.17 10.40 9.04
CA MET A 154 4.44 9.41 9.82
C MET A 154 5.38 8.54 10.69
N ASN A 155 6.57 8.19 10.19
CA ASN A 155 7.56 7.45 11.00
C ASN A 155 8.24 8.28 12.10
N LYS A 156 8.18 9.61 12.03
CA LYS A 156 8.78 10.50 13.05
C LYS A 156 7.85 10.77 14.22
N GLU A 157 6.54 10.63 14.04
CA GLU A 157 5.55 10.84 15.10
C GLU A 157 5.58 9.73 16.17
N ASP A 158 6.23 8.59 15.88
CA ASP A 158 6.41 7.45 16.79
C ASP A 158 7.74 7.46 17.57
N ASN A 159 8.54 8.54 17.51
CA ASN A 159 9.77 8.74 18.30
C ASN A 159 9.65 9.91 19.28
#